data_AF-T0TH56-F1
#
_entry.id   AF-T0TH56-F1
#
_cell.length_a   1.000
_cell.length_b   1.000
_cell.length_c   1.000
_cell.angle_alpha   90.00
_cell.angle_beta   90.00
_cell.angle_gamma   90.00
#
_symmetry.space_group_name_H-M   'P 1'
#
loop_
_entity.id
_entity.type
_entity.pdbx_description
1 polymer ?
#
loop_
_entity_poly.entity_id
_entity_poly.type
_entity_poly.pdbx_seq_one_letter_code
_entity_poly.pdbx_strand_id
1 'polypeptide(L)'
;MEKCLLCDQLFLEKETFLGIISIQKNQRNICPDCLAAFEKIGDKHCPTCYRNGCETQCKDCQKWEKEGHSVKHQAIFTYNDAMKNYFSKYKFQGDVALGAIFSRELKKK
;
A
#
# COMPACT_ATOMS: atom_id res chain seq x y z
N MET A 1 -24.20 -1.32 0.09
CA MET A 1 -23.26 -1.94 1.04
C MET A 1 -22.28 -2.76 0.24
N GLU A 2 -20.99 -2.52 0.40
CA GLU A 2 -19.94 -3.26 -0.28
C GLU A 2 -19.26 -4.21 0.70
N LYS A 3 -18.72 -5.32 0.18
CA LYS A 3 -17.95 -6.28 0.96
C LYS A 3 -16.47 -5.94 0.85
N CYS A 4 -15.80 -5.79 1.99
CA CYS A 4 -14.35 -5.55 2.02
C CYS A 4 -13.59 -6.80 1.53
N LEU A 5 -12.68 -6.63 0.56
CA LEU A 5 -11.86 -7.73 0.04
C LEU A 5 -10.84 -8.27 1.05
N LEU A 6 -10.54 -7.54 2.14
CA LEU A 6 -9.55 -7.97 3.13
C LEU A 6 -10.15 -8.68 4.34
N CYS A 7 -11.22 -8.14 4.92
CA CYS A 7 -11.83 -8.67 6.15
C CYS A 7 -13.22 -9.29 5.93
N ASP A 8 -13.72 -9.29 4.70
CA ASP A 8 -15.03 -9.83 4.31
C ASP A 8 -16.24 -9.15 4.98
N GLN A 9 -16.02 -8.11 5.78
CA GLN A 9 -17.09 -7.34 6.43
C GLN A 9 -17.80 -6.43 5.44
N LEU A 10 -19.12 -6.29 5.64
CA LEU A 10 -19.92 -5.31 4.94
C LEU A 10 -19.65 -3.92 5.51
N PHE A 11 -19.45 -2.94 4.64
CA PHE A 11 -19.29 -1.55 5.05
C PHE A 11 -20.09 -0.62 4.15
N LEU A 12 -20.39 0.56 4.70
CA LEU A 12 -20.96 1.67 3.95
C LEU A 12 -19.79 2.51 3.45
N GLU A 13 -19.67 2.61 2.12
CA GLU A 13 -18.78 3.59 1.55
C GLU A 13 -19.35 4.99 1.84
N LYS A 14 -18.50 5.91 2.28
CA LYS A 14 -18.93 7.30 2.47
C LYS A 14 -19.08 7.95 1.11
N GLU A 15 -20.33 8.13 0.68
CA GLU A 15 -20.68 8.92 -0.49
C GLU A 15 -20.13 10.34 -0.30
N THR A 16 -19.27 10.79 -1.22
CA THR A 16 -18.84 12.18 -1.28
C THR A 16 -19.68 12.91 -2.31
N PHE A 17 -19.95 14.19 -2.09
CA PHE A 17 -20.74 15.01 -3.02
C PHE A 17 -20.16 14.98 -4.45
N LEU A 18 -18.82 14.93 -4.55
CA LEU A 18 -18.09 14.73 -5.81
C LEU A 18 -18.32 13.36 -6.44
N GLY A 19 -18.54 12.29 -5.65
CA GLY A 19 -18.85 10.95 -6.13
C GLY A 19 -20.24 10.84 -6.79
N ILE A 20 -21.17 11.73 -6.45
CA ILE A 20 -22.50 11.81 -7.07
C ILE A 20 -22.41 12.47 -8.46
N ILE A 21 -21.53 13.46 -8.61
CA ILE A 21 -21.40 14.28 -9.83
C ILE A 21 -20.35 13.68 -10.80
N SER A 22 -19.35 12.96 -10.28
CA SER A 22 -18.29 12.35 -11.07
C SER A 22 -18.59 10.88 -11.37
N ILE A 23 -18.53 10.50 -12.65
CA ILE A 23 -18.63 9.10 -13.12
C ILE A 23 -17.50 8.22 -12.55
N GLN A 24 -16.48 8.81 -11.91
CA GLN A 24 -15.47 8.07 -11.16
C GLN A 24 -16.05 7.56 -9.85
N LYS A 25 -16.73 6.40 -9.89
CA LYS A 25 -17.06 5.65 -8.68
C LYS A 25 -15.81 5.52 -7.82
N ASN A 26 -15.86 5.99 -6.57
CA ASN A 26 -14.95 5.50 -5.56
C ASN A 26 -15.25 3.99 -5.46
N GLN A 27 -14.32 3.17 -5.93
CA GLN A 27 -14.42 1.72 -5.86
C GLN A 27 -13.27 1.27 -4.99
N ARG A 28 -13.24 1.76 -3.75
CA ARG A 28 -12.31 1.17 -2.79
C ARG A 28 -13.04 -0.03 -2.23
N ASN A 29 -12.79 -1.20 -2.83
CA ASN A 29 -13.29 -2.50 -2.35
C ASN A 29 -12.63 -2.91 -1.00
N ILE A 30 -12.30 -1.94 -0.16
CA ILE A 30 -11.60 -2.05 1.11
C ILE A 30 -12.28 -1.11 2.10
N CYS A 31 -12.63 -1.63 3.28
CA CYS A 31 -13.25 -0.81 4.30
C CYS A 31 -12.25 0.20 4.91
N PRO A 32 -12.74 1.30 5.52
CA PRO A 32 -11.88 2.32 6.13
C PRO A 32 -10.89 1.75 7.17
N ASP A 33 -11.32 0.80 7.99
CA ASP A 33 -10.48 0.21 9.04
C ASP A 33 -9.32 -0.60 8.46
N CYS A 34 -9.61 -1.42 7.44
CA CYS A 34 -8.58 -2.17 6.74
C CYS A 34 -7.61 -1.23 6.01
N LEU A 35 -8.11 -0.14 5.42
CA LEU A 35 -7.27 0.83 4.75
C LEU A 35 -6.36 1.58 5.75
N ALA A 36 -6.88 1.93 6.93
CA ALA A 36 -6.14 2.63 7.98
C ALA A 36 -5.01 1.79 8.59
N ALA A 37 -5.10 0.45 8.51
CA ALA A 37 -4.05 -0.45 8.96
C ALA A 37 -2.78 -0.42 8.08
N PHE A 38 -2.86 0.10 6.85
CA PHE A 38 -1.69 0.27 5.99
C PHE A 38 -0.96 1.58 6.32
N GLU A 39 0.33 1.47 6.60
CA GLU A 39 1.18 2.61 6.89
C GLU A 39 1.83 3.14 5.62
N LYS A 40 1.50 4.38 5.22
CA LYS A 40 2.22 5.06 4.15
C LYS A 40 3.63 5.43 4.59
N ILE A 41 4.58 5.29 3.69
CA ILE A 41 5.94 5.79 3.90
C ILE A 41 5.86 7.33 3.81
N GLY A 42 6.31 8.00 4.86
CA GLY A 42 6.36 9.46 4.91
C GLY A 42 7.60 10.01 4.19
N ASP A 43 7.76 11.34 4.17
CA ASP A 43 8.84 12.01 3.43
C ASP A 43 10.24 11.67 3.96
N LYS A 44 10.34 11.29 5.23
CA LYS A 44 11.60 10.86 5.86
C LYS A 44 11.82 9.38 5.63
N HIS A 45 12.39 9.03 4.48
CA HIS A 45 12.69 7.65 4.13
C HIS A 45 14.08 7.48 3.49
N CYS A 46 14.62 6.26 3.59
CA CYS A 46 15.88 5.91 2.93
C CYS A 46 15.76 6.22 1.42
N PRO A 47 16.72 6.94 0.82
CA PRO A 47 16.63 7.32 -0.59
C PRO A 47 16.73 6.13 -1.56
N THR A 48 17.26 4.98 -1.11
CA THR A 48 17.52 3.81 -1.97
C THR A 48 16.49 2.69 -1.82
N CYS A 49 16.04 2.43 -0.59
CA CYS A 49 15.08 1.35 -0.28
C CYS A 49 13.76 1.82 0.34
N TYR A 50 13.57 3.14 0.51
CA TYR A 50 12.33 3.70 1.06
C TYR A 50 11.98 3.22 2.48
N ARG A 51 12.95 2.69 3.25
CA ARG A 51 12.75 2.42 4.68
C ARG A 51 12.35 3.71 5.40
N ASN A 52 11.21 3.69 6.08
CA ASN A 52 10.71 4.84 6.82
C ASN A 52 11.61 5.21 8.01
N GLY A 53 11.62 6.48 8.40
CA GLY A 53 12.31 6.98 9.60
C GLY A 53 13.82 7.23 9.44
N CYS A 54 14.31 7.37 8.22
CA CYS A 54 15.71 7.78 7.97
C CYS A 54 15.77 8.77 6.81
N GLU A 55 16.62 9.79 6.89
CA GLU A 55 16.79 10.79 5.83
C GLU A 55 18.02 10.51 4.94
N THR A 56 18.90 9.62 5.40
CA THR A 56 20.09 9.18 4.70
C THR A 56 19.98 7.68 4.36
N GLN A 57 20.91 7.19 3.54
CA GLN A 57 20.99 5.76 3.21
C GLN A 57 21.08 4.93 4.50
N CYS A 58 20.15 3.98 4.67
CA CYS A 58 20.09 3.18 5.89
C CYS A 58 21.28 2.20 5.98
N LYS A 59 21.57 1.73 7.21
CA LYS A 59 22.71 0.83 7.50
C LYS A 59 22.70 -0.44 6.65
N ASP A 60 21.52 -1.00 6.40
CA ASP A 60 21.39 -2.23 5.60
C ASP A 60 21.74 -1.97 4.13
N CYS A 61 21.30 -0.84 3.58
CA CYS A 61 21.68 -0.43 2.22
C CYS A 61 23.18 -0.11 2.11
N GLN A 62 23.77 0.54 3.11
CA GLN A 62 25.22 0.77 3.14
C GLN A 62 26.01 -0.55 3.21
N LYS A 63 25.50 -1.55 3.96
CA LYS A 63 26.10 -2.88 4.04
C LYS A 63 26.03 -3.59 2.68
N TRP A 64 24.85 -3.64 2.08
CA TRP A 64 24.63 -4.28 0.78
C TRP A 64 25.47 -3.66 -0.33
N GLU A 65 25.63 -2.34 -0.33
CA GLU A 65 26.49 -1.66 -1.31
C GLU A 65 27.95 -2.12 -1.21
N LYS A 66 28.48 -2.31 0.02
CA LYS A 66 29.84 -2.85 0.24
C LYS A 66 29.97 -4.30 -0.23
N GLU A 67 28.89 -5.07 -0.20
CA GLU A 67 28.82 -6.44 -0.72
C GLU A 67 28.62 -6.48 -2.26
N GLY A 68 28.55 -5.32 -2.92
CA GLY A 68 28.36 -5.21 -4.37
C GLY A 68 26.89 -5.27 -4.81
N HIS A 69 25.94 -5.16 -3.88
CA HIS A 69 24.52 -5.16 -4.17
C HIS A 69 23.96 -3.74 -4.30
N SER A 70 23.36 -3.43 -5.44
CA SER A 70 22.64 -2.17 -5.65
C SER A 70 21.16 -2.33 -5.29
N VAL A 71 20.70 -1.55 -4.31
CA VAL A 71 19.28 -1.50 -3.92
C VAL A 71 18.68 -0.21 -4.45
N LYS A 72 17.71 -0.35 -5.36
CA LYS A 72 16.99 0.79 -5.93
C LYS A 72 15.55 0.39 -6.18
N HIS A 73 14.69 0.64 -5.20
CA HIS A 73 13.26 0.48 -5.38
C HIS A 73 12.52 1.63 -4.72
N GLN A 74 11.27 1.83 -5.15
CA GLN A 74 10.39 2.81 -4.56
C GLN A 74 9.20 2.09 -3.94
N ALA A 75 8.90 2.41 -2.69
CA ALA A 75 7.75 1.88 -1.98
C ALA A 75 6.79 3.01 -1.60
N ILE A 76 5.50 2.71 -1.54
CA ILE A 76 4.44 3.66 -1.12
C ILE A 76 4.02 3.39 0.33
N PHE A 77 4.10 2.13 0.76
CA PHE A 77 3.69 1.67 2.08
C PHE A 77 4.82 0.88 2.75
N THR A 78 4.86 0.96 4.08
CA THR A 78 5.74 0.15 4.92
C THR A 78 5.31 -1.32 4.87
N TYR A 79 6.27 -2.23 4.98
CA TYR A 79 6.00 -3.65 5.11
C TYR A 79 5.61 -4.03 6.55
N ASN A 80 4.51 -3.45 7.05
CA ASN A 80 3.93 -3.80 8.35
C ASN A 80 3.04 -5.06 8.24
N ASP A 81 2.41 -5.47 9.34
CA ASP A 81 1.58 -6.70 9.36
C ASP A 81 0.41 -6.66 8.37
N ALA A 82 -0.22 -5.49 8.18
CA ALA A 82 -1.27 -5.32 7.18
C ALA A 82 -0.76 -5.57 5.76
N MET A 83 0.39 -4.98 5.40
CA MET A 83 1.01 -5.18 4.09
C MET A 83 1.50 -6.62 3.89
N LYS A 84 2.05 -7.25 4.92
CA LYS A 84 2.44 -8.66 4.90
C LYS A 84 1.25 -9.57 4.65
N ASN A 85 0.14 -9.35 5.35
CA ASN A 85 -1.10 -10.12 5.18
C ASN A 85 -1.71 -9.92 3.79
N TYR A 86 -1.71 -8.68 3.28
CA TYR A 86 -2.12 -8.38 1.91
C TYR A 86 -1.32 -9.19 0.89
N PHE A 87 0.02 -9.14 0.94
CA PHE A 87 0.86 -9.87 -0.01
C PHE A 87 0.68 -11.37 0.11
N SER A 88 0.43 -11.88 1.33
CA SER A 88 0.16 -13.30 1.54
C SER A 88 -1.09 -13.76 0.77
N LYS A 89 -2.19 -13.01 0.92
CA LYS A 89 -3.44 -13.28 0.19
C LYS A 89 -3.26 -13.10 -1.34
N TYR A 90 -2.66 -11.99 -1.76
CA TYR A 90 -2.50 -11.68 -3.18
C TYR A 90 -1.58 -12.67 -3.91
N LYS A 91 -0.38 -12.94 -3.38
CA LYS A 91 0.63 -13.76 -4.09
C LYS A 91 0.46 -15.26 -3.88
N PHE A 92 0.16 -15.69 -2.65
CA PHE A 92 0.17 -17.12 -2.31
C PHE A 92 -1.22 -17.75 -2.36
N GLN A 93 -2.27 -16.98 -2.08
CA GLN A 93 -3.65 -17.47 -2.17
C GLN A 93 -4.30 -17.16 -3.53
N GLY A 94 -3.61 -16.40 -4.39
CA GLY A 94 -4.03 -16.13 -5.77
C GLY A 94 -5.21 -15.16 -5.90
N ASP A 95 -5.49 -14.36 -4.87
CA ASP A 95 -6.60 -13.42 -4.89
C ASP A 95 -6.25 -12.17 -5.71
N VAL A 96 -6.36 -12.29 -7.03
CA VAL A 96 -6.03 -11.24 -8.00
C VAL A 96 -6.90 -9.99 -7.86
N ALA A 97 -8.09 -10.09 -7.26
CA ALA A 97 -8.97 -8.95 -7.04
C ALA A 97 -8.35 -7.91 -6.10
N LEU A 98 -7.45 -8.34 -5.21
CA LEU A 98 -6.68 -7.46 -4.32
C LEU A 98 -5.74 -6.51 -5.08
N GLY A 99 -5.41 -6.79 -6.34
CA GLY A 99 -4.64 -5.86 -7.18
C GLY A 99 -5.34 -4.51 -7.41
N ALA A 100 -6.68 -4.49 -7.35
CA ALA A 100 -7.46 -3.28 -7.50
C ALA A 100 -7.28 -2.30 -6.32
N ILE A 101 -6.95 -2.80 -5.11
CA ILE A 101 -6.90 -2.02 -3.87
C ILE A 101 -5.90 -0.85 -3.97
N PHE A 102 -4.71 -1.09 -4.55
CA PHE A 102 -3.64 -0.09 -4.64
C PHE A 102 -3.42 0.47 -6.05
N SER A 103 -4.32 0.13 -6.99
CA SER A 103 -4.19 0.55 -8.39
C SER A 103 -4.18 2.08 -8.55
N ARG A 104 -4.84 2.84 -7.65
CA ARG A 104 -4.90 4.30 -7.72
C ARG A 104 -3.61 4.96 -7.22
N GLU A 105 -3.03 4.40 -6.16
CA GLU A 105 -1.79 4.83 -5.53
C GLU A 105 -0.61 4.61 -6.47
N LEU A 106 -0.62 3.50 -7.22
CA LEU A 106 0.41 3.18 -8.20
C LEU A 106 0.33 4.04 -9.48
N LYS A 107 -0.87 4.49 -9.89
CA LYS A 107 -1.05 5.36 -11.08
C LYS A 107 -0.66 6.83 -10.87
N LYS A 108 -0.54 7.27 -9.62
CA LYS A 108 -0.25 8.68 -9.27
C LYS A 108 1.23 9.03 -9.24
N LYS A 109 2.10 8.13 -9.70
CA LYS A 109 3.56 8.29 -9.71
C LYS A 109 4.10 8.28 -11.13
#